data_AF-A0A1W1HYH3-F1
#
_entry.id   AF-A0A1W1HYH3-F1
#
_cell.length_a   1.000
_cell.length_b   1.000
_cell.length_c   1.000
_cell.angle_alpha   90.00
_cell.angle_beta   90.00
_cell.angle_gamma   90.00
#
_symmetry.space_group_name_H-M   'P 1'
#
loop_
_entity.id
_entity.type
_entity.pdbx_description
1 polymer ?
#
loop_
_entity_poly.entity_id
_entity_poly.type
_entity_poly.pdbx_seq_one_letter_code
_entity_poly.pdbx_strand_id
1 'polypeptide(L)'
;MGEWAKYGLYFLLGGTIVSISTYLGSQGRSFLAAFASTFPAMTGATFILIYLNGGSEHLVTYAKNLLWFVPPWLVYVGCMIYGVERVGFWLSMAGSMVLYMCCVGLVKLLAR
;
A
#
# COMPACT_ATOMS: atom_id res chain seq x y z
N MET A 1 24.76 5.62 6.83
CA MET A 1 23.81 6.64 7.34
C MET A 1 23.57 6.36 8.81
N GLY A 2 23.53 7.39 9.67
CA GLY A 2 23.10 7.18 11.05
C GLY A 2 21.62 6.78 11.11
N GLU A 3 21.21 6.01 12.12
CA GLU A 3 19.83 5.52 12.30
C GLU A 3 18.79 6.64 12.22
N TRP A 4 19.05 7.79 12.86
CA TRP A 4 18.19 8.98 12.79
C TRP A 4 18.01 9.52 11.37
N ALA A 5 19.07 9.53 10.56
CA ALA A 5 19.00 9.98 9.17
C ALA A 5 18.17 9.00 8.31
N LYS A 6 18.24 7.70 8.60
CA LYS A 6 17.46 6.66 7.93
C LYS A 6 15.97 6.80 8.23
N TYR A 7 15.59 6.97 9.50
CA TYR A 7 14.19 7.20 9.86
C TYR A 7 13.66 8.54 9.35
N GLY A 8 14.50 9.59 9.37
CA GLY A 8 14.16 10.89 8.76
C GLY A 8 13.88 10.76 7.26
N LEU A 9 14.69 10.00 6.52
CA LEU A 9 14.47 9.75 5.09
C LEU A 9 13.14 9.00 4.85
N TYR A 10 12.85 7.95 5.63
CA TYR A 10 11.59 7.21 5.50
C TYR A 10 10.38 8.08 5.78
N PHE A 11 10.47 8.94 6.80
CA PHE A 11 9.42 9.91 7.10
C PHE A 11 9.21 10.90 5.96
N LEU A 12 10.30 11.46 5.40
CA LEU A 12 10.20 12.39 4.27
C LEU A 12 9.62 11.72 3.02
N LEU A 13 10.02 10.49 2.72
CA LEU A 13 9.46 9.72 1.60
C LEU A 13 7.96 9.51 1.78
N GLY A 14 7.53 9.00 2.94
CA GLY A 14 6.12 8.79 3.26
C GLY A 14 5.33 10.10 3.22
N GLY A 15 5.81 11.12 3.92
CA GLY A 15 5.17 12.44 3.98
C GLY A 15 5.05 13.10 2.61
N THR A 16 6.06 12.96 1.75
CA THR A 16 6.03 13.50 0.38
C THR A 16 5.00 12.78 -0.48
N ILE A 17 4.96 11.44 -0.44
CA ILE A 17 3.98 10.65 -1.19
C ILE A 17 2.54 11.01 -0.78
N VAL A 18 2.28 11.11 0.52
CA VAL A 18 0.95 11.48 1.05
C VAL A 18 0.59 12.93 0.68
N SER A 19 1.55 13.86 0.77
CA SER A 19 1.30 15.27 0.44
C SER A 19 1.00 15.47 -1.05
N ILE A 20 1.80 14.86 -1.93
CA ILE A 20 1.61 14.96 -3.39
C ILE A 20 0.29 14.32 -3.81
N SER A 21 0.00 13.11 -3.32
CA SER A 21 -1.25 12.43 -3.65
C SER A 21 -2.48 13.21 -3.18
N THR A 22 -2.44 13.76 -1.97
CA THR A 22 -3.52 14.59 -1.44
C THR A 22 -3.70 15.86 -2.25
N TYR A 23 -2.60 16.57 -2.57
CA TYR A 23 -2.64 17.79 -3.37
C TYR A 23 -3.18 17.54 -4.79
N LEU A 24 -2.72 16.47 -5.46
CA LEU A 24 -3.22 16.11 -6.78
C LEU A 24 -4.69 15.66 -6.74
N GLY A 25 -5.08 14.94 -5.69
CA GLY A 25 -6.44 14.48 -5.47
C GLY A 25 -7.40 15.64 -5.24
N SER A 26 -7.02 16.62 -4.42
CA SER A 26 -7.84 17.80 -4.15
C SER A 26 -8.02 18.70 -5.37
N GLN A 27 -7.11 18.63 -6.35
CA GLN A 27 -7.18 19.37 -7.61
C GLN A 27 -7.96 18.61 -8.71
N GLY A 28 -8.63 17.49 -8.37
CA GLY A 28 -9.36 16.67 -9.34
C GLY A 28 -8.47 15.85 -10.29
N ARG A 29 -7.15 15.84 -10.09
CA ARG A 29 -6.19 15.07 -10.90
C ARG A 29 -6.08 13.63 -10.35
N SER A 30 -7.21 12.94 -10.25
CA SER A 30 -7.35 11.67 -9.52
C SER A 30 -6.43 10.57 -10.01
N PHE A 31 -6.16 10.48 -11.31
CA PHE A 31 -5.21 9.50 -11.87
C PHE A 31 -3.78 9.72 -11.37
N LEU A 32 -3.31 10.97 -11.37
CA LEU A 32 -1.98 11.31 -10.90
C LEU A 32 -1.87 11.16 -9.38
N ALA A 33 -2.94 11.45 -8.65
CA ALA A 33 -3.03 11.18 -7.22
C ALA A 33 -2.89 9.67 -6.92
N ALA A 34 -3.61 8.83 -7.65
CA ALA A 34 -3.53 7.37 -7.52
C ALA A 34 -2.15 6.83 -7.90
N PHE A 35 -1.54 7.36 -8.97
CA PHE A 35 -0.16 7.03 -9.34
C PHE A 35 0.83 7.42 -8.25
N ALA A 36 0.74 8.64 -7.71
CA ALA A 36 1.63 9.10 -6.64
C ALA A 36 1.51 8.21 -5.39
N SER A 37 0.29 7.85 -4.99
CA SER A 37 0.05 6.97 -3.84
C SER A 37 0.54 5.54 -4.02
N THR A 38 0.51 5.02 -5.26
CA THR A 38 0.88 3.63 -5.57
C THR A 38 2.30 3.50 -6.12
N PHE A 39 3.02 4.61 -6.27
CA PHE A 39 4.40 4.61 -6.74
C PHE A 39 5.26 3.71 -5.83
N PRO A 40 5.95 2.69 -6.37
CA PRO A 40 6.55 1.62 -5.59
C PRO A 40 7.89 2.02 -4.95
N ALA A 41 8.00 3.23 -4.38
CA ALA A 41 9.23 3.71 -3.73
C ALA A 41 9.61 2.85 -2.52
N MET A 42 8.66 2.63 -1.60
CA MET A 42 8.92 1.84 -0.39
C MET A 42 9.18 0.37 -0.74
N THR A 43 8.40 -0.21 -1.65
CA THR A 43 8.57 -1.59 -2.11
C THR A 43 9.91 -1.76 -2.84
N GLY A 44 10.30 -0.82 -3.69
CA GLY A 44 11.59 -0.83 -4.39
C GLY A 44 12.78 -0.76 -3.43
N ALA A 45 12.73 0.13 -2.43
CA ALA A 45 13.74 0.19 -1.38
C ALA A 45 13.81 -1.14 -0.60
N THR A 46 12.67 -1.74 -0.31
CA THR A 46 12.58 -3.04 0.38
C THR A 46 13.17 -4.16 -0.47
N PHE A 47 12.91 -4.19 -1.79
CA PHE A 47 13.53 -5.14 -2.71
C PHE A 47 15.05 -5.03 -2.70
N ILE A 48 15.59 -3.81 -2.81
CA ILE A 48 17.05 -3.60 -2.76
C ILE A 48 17.62 -4.14 -1.44
N LEU A 49 17.00 -3.82 -0.31
CA LEU A 49 17.48 -4.28 1.00
C LEU A 49 17.41 -5.81 1.15
N ILE A 50 16.31 -6.44 0.71
CA ILE A 50 16.18 -7.90 0.75
C ILE A 50 17.22 -8.55 -0.16
N TYR A 51 17.45 -8.01 -1.35
CA TYR A 51 18.46 -8.53 -2.27
C TYR A 51 19.87 -8.45 -1.66
N LEU A 52 20.23 -7.31 -1.07
CA LEU A 52 21.56 -7.10 -0.48
C LEU A 52 21.81 -7.98 0.76
N ASN A 53 20.77 -8.29 1.54
CA ASN A 53 20.92 -9.05 2.80
C ASN A 53 20.57 -10.53 2.68
N GLY A 54 19.74 -10.91 1.70
CA GLY A 54 19.20 -12.27 1.55
C GLY A 54 19.27 -12.82 0.12
N GLY A 55 19.80 -12.09 -0.85
CA GLY A 55 19.95 -12.59 -2.22
C GLY A 55 18.64 -12.72 -3.00
N SER A 56 18.75 -13.32 -4.19
CA SER A 56 17.66 -13.38 -5.18
C SER A 56 16.49 -14.28 -4.77
N GLU A 57 16.76 -15.42 -4.12
CA GLU A 57 15.72 -16.37 -3.72
C GLU A 57 14.74 -15.76 -2.70
N HIS A 58 15.27 -15.08 -1.68
CA HIS A 58 14.46 -14.38 -0.69
C HIS A 58 13.68 -13.21 -1.30
N LEU A 59 14.29 -12.46 -2.22
CA LEU A 59 13.61 -11.38 -2.95
C LEU A 59 12.45 -11.90 -3.79
N VAL A 60 12.66 -12.97 -4.57
CA VAL A 60 11.62 -13.52 -5.45
C VAL A 60 10.47 -14.09 -4.62
N THR A 61 10.77 -14.76 -3.51
CA THR A 61 9.75 -15.28 -2.59
C THR A 61 8.94 -14.14 -1.96
N TYR A 62 9.60 -13.06 -1.52
CA TYR A 62 8.92 -11.86 -1.04
C TYR A 62 8.02 -11.23 -2.10
N ALA A 63 8.49 -11.08 -3.33
CA ALA A 63 7.71 -10.52 -4.43
C ALA A 63 6.47 -11.38 -4.77
N LYS A 64 6.61 -12.71 -4.78
CA LYS A 64 5.47 -13.65 -4.94
C LYS A 64 4.44 -13.49 -3.83
N ASN A 65 4.89 -13.39 -2.58
CA ASN A 65 4.01 -13.16 -1.44
C ASN A 65 3.33 -11.79 -1.48
N LEU A 66 4.00 -10.77 -2.02
CA LEU A 66 3.41 -9.44 -2.17
C LEU A 66 2.23 -9.43 -3.15
N LEU A 67 2.26 -10.24 -4.21
CA LEU A 67 1.15 -10.35 -5.18
C LEU A 67 -0.15 -10.83 -4.54
N TRP A 68 -0.08 -11.65 -3.49
CA TRP A 68 -1.24 -12.13 -2.75
C TRP A 68 -2.01 -11.02 -2.01
N PHE A 69 -1.42 -9.83 -1.85
CA PHE A 69 -2.11 -8.67 -1.28
C PHE A 69 -2.93 -7.86 -2.29
N VAL A 70 -2.81 -8.14 -3.59
CA VAL A 70 -3.59 -7.47 -4.64
C VAL A 70 -5.09 -7.75 -4.51
N PRO A 71 -5.57 -9.00 -4.31
CA PRO A 71 -7.01 -9.24 -4.14
C PRO A 71 -7.62 -8.55 -2.91
N PRO A 72 -7.03 -8.61 -1.69
CA PRO A 72 -7.51 -7.81 -0.56
C PRO A 72 -7.55 -6.30 -0.86
N TRP A 73 -6.54 -5.78 -1.58
CA TRP A 73 -6.52 -4.37 -1.98
C TRP A 73 -7.66 -4.01 -2.93
N LEU A 74 -7.98 -4.86 -3.91
CA LEU A 74 -9.12 -4.66 -4.81
C LEU A 74 -10.45 -4.62 -4.03
N VAL A 75 -10.63 -5.48 -3.03
CA VAL A 75 -11.81 -5.47 -2.15
C VAL A 75 -11.90 -4.16 -1.37
N TYR A 76 -10.78 -3.70 -0.81
CA TYR A 76 -10.71 -2.42 -0.10
C TYR A 76 -11.13 -1.25 -1.00
N VAL A 77 -10.52 -1.12 -2.18
CA VAL A 77 -10.82 -0.02 -3.12
C VAL A 77 -12.25 -0.12 -3.63
N GLY A 78 -12.72 -1.30 -4.01
CA GLY A 78 -14.09 -1.51 -4.47
C GLY A 78 -15.13 -1.14 -3.40
N CYS A 79 -14.85 -1.48 -2.14
CA CYS A 79 -15.69 -1.07 -1.01
C CYS A 79 -15.70 0.45 -0.83
N MET A 80 -14.57 1.14 -1.00
CA MET A 80 -14.54 2.60 -0.95
C MET A 80 -15.32 3.24 -2.11
N ILE A 81 -15.19 2.72 -3.33
CA ILE A 81 -15.94 3.22 -4.50
C ILE A 81 -17.44 3.13 -4.26
N TYR A 82 -17.92 1.99 -3.76
CA TYR A 82 -19.36 1.75 -3.60
C TYR A 82 -19.93 2.29 -2.30
N GLY A 83 -19.17 2.21 -1.21
CA GLY A 83 -19.62 2.51 0.14
C GLY A 83 -19.75 4.01 0.39
N VAL A 84 -18.81 4.82 -0.11
CA VAL A 84 -18.72 6.24 0.26
C VAL A 84 -20.01 6.99 -0.08
N GLU A 85 -20.61 6.71 -1.25
CA GLU A 85 -21.87 7.32 -1.68
C GLU A 85 -23.10 6.82 -0.92
N ARG A 86 -23.04 5.64 -0.29
CA ARG A 86 -24.20 4.97 0.30
C ARG A 86 -24.30 5.09 1.82
N VAL A 87 -23.17 4.91 2.50
CA VAL A 87 -23.09 4.89 3.97
C VAL A 87 -22.15 5.95 4.52
N GLY A 88 -21.59 6.80 3.65
CA GLY A 88 -20.66 7.86 4.00
C GLY A 88 -19.21 7.39 4.15
N PHE A 89 -18.30 8.35 4.20
CA PHE A 89 -16.85 8.10 4.19
C PHE A 89 -16.37 7.27 5.38
N TRP A 90 -16.70 7.68 6.62
CA TRP A 90 -16.13 7.07 7.82
C TRP A 90 -16.52 5.60 8.00
N LEU A 91 -17.79 5.26 7.73
CA LEU A 91 -18.26 3.87 7.77
C LEU A 91 -17.64 3.03 6.65
N SER A 92 -17.50 3.59 5.46
CA SER A 92 -16.84 2.92 4.33
C SER A 92 -15.36 2.66 4.60
N MET A 93 -14.68 3.63 5.21
CA MET A 93 -13.27 3.50 5.60
C MET A 93 -13.08 2.39 6.64
N ALA A 94 -13.89 2.39 7.70
CA ALA A 94 -13.82 1.35 8.73
C ALA A 94 -14.17 -0.04 8.14
N GLY A 95 -15.27 -0.14 7.38
CA GLY A 95 -15.73 -1.39 6.79
C GLY A 95 -14.76 -1.97 5.77
N SER A 96 -14.20 -1.14 4.88
CA SER A 96 -13.20 -1.57 3.90
C SER A 96 -11.91 -2.06 4.55
N MET A 97 -11.48 -1.43 5.66
CA MET A 97 -10.31 -1.86 6.42
C MET A 97 -10.53 -3.22 7.09
N VAL A 98 -11.72 -3.45 7.67
CA VAL A 98 -12.08 -4.75 8.26
C VAL A 98 -12.12 -5.83 7.16
N LEU A 99 -12.75 -5.55 6.03
CA LEU A 99 -12.81 -6.48 4.90
C LEU A 99 -11.43 -6.81 4.35
N TYR A 100 -10.54 -5.81 4.23
CA TYR A 100 -9.15 -6.02 3.84
C TYR A 100 -8.45 -7.02 4.75
N MET A 101 -8.55 -6.84 6.07
CA MET A 101 -7.92 -7.73 7.05
C MET A 101 -8.51 -9.14 7.00
N CYS A 102 -9.82 -9.28 6.83
CA CYS A 102 -10.48 -10.56 6.62
C CYS A 102 -9.97 -11.26 5.36
N CYS A 103 -9.86 -10.54 4.23
CA CYS A 103 -9.33 -11.07 2.98
C CYS A 103 -7.87 -11.49 3.10
N VAL A 104 -7.02 -10.73 3.79
CA VAL A 104 -5.63 -11.13 4.07
C VAL A 104 -5.59 -12.42 4.89
N GLY A 105 -6.45 -12.55 5.91
CA GLY A 105 -6.60 -13.78 6.69
C GLY A 105 -6.98 -14.99 5.82
N LEU A 106 -7.98 -14.82 4.95
CA LEU A 106 -8.41 -15.86 4.01
C LEU A 106 -7.32 -16.24 3.02
N VAL A 107 -6.66 -15.26 2.40
CA VAL A 107 -5.54 -15.49 1.48
C VAL A 107 -4.43 -16.27 2.16
N LYS A 108 -4.07 -15.92 3.40
CA LYS A 108 -3.06 -16.66 4.18
C LYS A 108 -3.47 -18.10 4.47
N LEU A 109 -4.76 -18.37 4.67
CA LEU A 109 -5.27 -19.74 4.88
C LEU A 109 -5.24 -20.56 3.59
N LEU A 110 -5.51 -19.93 2.45
CA LEU A 110 -5.53 -20.55 1.12
C LEU A 110 -4.14 -20.74 0.51
N ALA A 111 -3.19 -19.86 0.85
CA ALA A 111 -1.80 -19.92 0.40
C ALA A 111 -0.91 -20.81 1.31
N ARG A 112 -1.51 -21.61 2.19
CA ARG A 112 -0.84 -22.71 2.91
C ARG A 112 -0.52 -23.85 1.96
#